data_AF-A0A316ZE17-F1
#
_entry.id   AF-A0A316ZE17-F1
#
_cell.length_a   1.000
_cell.length_b   1.000
_cell.length_c   1.000
_cell.angle_alpha   90.00
_cell.angle_beta   90.00
_cell.angle_gamma   90.00
#
_symmetry.space_group_name_H-M   'P 1'
#
loop_
_entity.id
_entity.type
_entity.pdbx_description
1 polymer ?
#
loop_
_entity_poly.entity_id
_entity_poly.type
_entity_poly.pdbx_seq_one_letter_code
_entity_poly.pdbx_strand_id
1 'polypeptide(L)'
;MSVPAHIPVEQRYAAADAAHAAQLSGMSQTQRMLAGLPYDPADAALVKARLRVRRIFRQFNLSETPADDAVGMGVERRRLFADLLGIKESDMAQNVFVEPPFWCDYGTNIRLEGNWYCNFNTTILDCAEVVIGDGVLFGPNVHLYGGTHTTAVPERVAGLERALPIIIGRDSWIGGNVSIMAGVTIGRGCTVGA
;
A
#
# COMPACT_ATOMS: atom_id res chain seq x y z
N MET A 1 17.65 3.42 21.41
CA MET A 1 16.23 3.67 21.14
C MET A 1 15.45 2.48 21.68
N SER A 2 14.49 2.69 22.58
CA SER A 2 13.65 1.61 23.11
C SER A 2 12.76 1.08 21.99
N VAL A 3 12.82 -0.23 21.73
CA VAL A 3 11.83 -0.91 20.88
C VAL A 3 10.46 -0.67 21.54
N PRO A 4 9.46 -0.12 20.84
CA PRO A 4 8.12 0.04 21.40
C PRO A 4 7.63 -1.31 21.92
N ALA A 5 7.00 -1.31 23.10
CA ALA A 5 6.40 -2.52 23.66
C ALA A 5 5.43 -3.15 22.65
N HIS A 6 5.40 -4.48 22.57
CA HIS A 6 4.42 -5.19 21.73
C HIS A 6 3.01 -4.80 22.16
N ILE A 7 2.31 -4.02 21.33
CA ILE A 7 0.89 -3.69 21.55
C ILE A 7 0.07 -4.95 21.23
N PRO A 8 -0.74 -5.44 22.19
CA PRO A 8 -1.64 -6.57 21.93
C PRO A 8 -2.58 -6.28 20.75
N VAL A 9 -2.94 -7.30 19.97
CA VAL A 9 -3.70 -7.14 18.72
C VAL A 9 -5.05 -6.45 18.97
N GLU A 10 -5.68 -6.76 20.10
CA GLU A 10 -6.94 -6.19 20.56
C GLU A 10 -6.85 -4.70 20.94
N GLN A 11 -5.65 -4.20 21.23
CA GLN A 11 -5.41 -2.78 21.56
C GLN A 11 -4.92 -1.97 20.36
N ARG A 12 -4.58 -2.62 19.23
CA ARG A 12 -4.06 -1.95 18.02
C ARG A 12 -4.99 -0.87 17.48
N TYR A 13 -6.29 -1.02 17.70
CA TYR A 13 -7.30 -0.08 17.19
C TYR A 13 -7.91 0.82 18.28
N ALA A 14 -7.64 0.54 19.55
CA ALA A 14 -8.28 1.22 20.67
C ALA A 14 -7.99 2.73 20.68
N ALA A 15 -6.77 3.12 20.29
CA ALA A 15 -6.40 4.53 20.20
C ALA A 15 -7.21 5.27 19.11
N ALA A 16 -7.36 4.68 17.92
CA ALA A 16 -8.16 5.25 16.85
C ALA A 16 -9.64 5.31 17.24
N ASP A 17 -10.20 4.21 17.77
CA ASP A 17 -11.58 4.14 18.20
C ASP A 17 -11.87 5.22 19.28
N ALA A 18 -11.00 5.37 20.27
CA ALA A 18 -11.14 6.39 21.31
C ALA A 18 -11.03 7.82 20.76
N ALA A 19 -10.08 8.07 19.84
CA ALA A 19 -9.85 9.40 19.26
C ALA A 19 -11.04 9.89 18.41
N HIS A 20 -11.79 8.98 17.80
CA HIS A 20 -12.84 9.32 16.82
C HIS A 20 -14.26 8.89 17.22
N ALA A 21 -14.45 8.31 18.41
CA ALA A 21 -15.76 7.81 18.86
C ALA A 21 -16.89 8.84 18.71
N ALA A 22 -16.63 10.11 19.02
CA ALA A 22 -17.63 11.19 18.96
C ALA A 22 -17.96 11.67 17.53
N GLN A 23 -17.14 11.31 16.53
CA GLN A 23 -17.24 11.82 15.16
C GLN A 23 -17.59 10.72 14.15
N LEU A 24 -17.59 9.45 14.56
CA LEU A 24 -17.72 8.29 13.68
C LEU A 24 -18.94 8.35 12.74
N SER A 25 -20.09 8.83 13.23
CA SER A 25 -21.33 8.93 12.44
C SER A 25 -21.29 9.99 11.35
N GLY A 26 -20.40 10.98 11.46
CA GLY A 26 -20.24 12.07 10.48
C GLY A 26 -19.15 11.81 9.45
N MET A 27 -18.38 10.72 9.59
CA MET A 27 -17.28 10.40 8.69
C MET A 27 -17.74 9.54 7.51
N SER A 28 -17.21 9.83 6.32
CA SER A 28 -17.35 8.94 5.17
C SER A 28 -16.58 7.63 5.40
N GLN A 29 -16.91 6.59 4.65
CA GLN A 29 -16.21 5.31 4.76
C GLN A 29 -14.72 5.43 4.36
N THR A 30 -14.38 6.31 3.42
CA THR A 30 -12.98 6.65 3.10
C THR A 30 -12.26 7.29 4.28
N GLN A 31 -12.88 8.24 4.97
CA GLN A 31 -12.27 8.86 6.16
C GLN A 31 -12.07 7.84 7.28
N ARG A 32 -13.05 6.95 7.49
CA ARG A 32 -12.96 5.86 8.48
C ARG A 32 -11.80 4.90 8.15
N MET A 33 -11.73 4.46 6.89
CA MET A 33 -10.68 3.59 6.37
C MET A 33 -9.28 4.18 6.62
N LEU A 34 -9.04 5.42 6.20
CA LEU A 34 -7.74 6.08 6.35
C LEU A 34 -7.37 6.36 7.82
N ALA A 35 -8.35 6.49 8.71
CA ALA A 35 -8.15 6.65 10.15
C ALA A 35 -7.99 5.32 10.92
N GLY A 36 -8.10 4.17 10.23
CA GLY A 36 -8.04 2.84 10.87
C GLY A 36 -9.27 2.47 11.70
N LEU A 37 -10.37 3.20 11.52
CA LEU A 37 -11.67 2.90 12.11
C LEU A 37 -12.35 1.78 11.32
N PRO A 38 -13.33 1.05 11.90
CA PRO A 38 -14.12 0.10 11.13
C PRO A 38 -14.74 0.82 9.95
N TYR A 39 -14.68 0.26 8.75
CA TYR A 39 -15.34 0.82 7.56
C TYR A 39 -16.05 -0.27 6.76
N ASP A 40 -17.07 0.14 6.01
CA ASP A 40 -17.76 -0.72 5.05
C ASP A 40 -17.00 -0.71 3.73
N PRO A 41 -16.31 -1.80 3.35
CA PRO A 41 -15.57 -1.86 2.11
C PRO A 41 -16.47 -1.83 0.87
N ALA A 42 -17.76 -2.15 1.00
CA ALA A 42 -18.73 -2.15 -0.10
C ALA A 42 -19.27 -0.74 -0.43
N ASP A 43 -18.87 0.28 0.32
CA ASP A 43 -19.22 1.67 0.04
C ASP A 43 -18.93 2.06 -1.41
N ALA A 44 -19.88 2.77 -2.02
CA ALA A 44 -19.83 3.08 -3.45
C ALA A 44 -18.59 3.90 -3.86
N ALA A 45 -18.09 4.79 -2.99
CA ALA A 45 -16.90 5.59 -3.28
C ALA A 45 -15.64 4.71 -3.22
N LEU A 46 -15.55 3.83 -2.23
CA LEU A 46 -14.44 2.88 -2.11
C LEU A 46 -14.42 1.87 -3.26
N VAL A 47 -15.58 1.31 -3.61
CA VAL A 47 -15.72 0.40 -4.77
C VAL A 47 -15.29 1.11 -6.06
N LYS A 48 -15.76 2.35 -6.28
CA LYS A 48 -15.37 3.14 -7.46
C LYS A 48 -13.86 3.36 -7.54
N ALA A 49 -13.22 3.66 -6.41
CA ALA A 49 -11.77 3.85 -6.33
C ALA A 49 -11.00 2.56 -6.65
N ARG A 50 -11.40 1.41 -6.09
CA ARG A 50 -10.77 0.12 -6.42
C ARG A 50 -10.97 -0.28 -7.89
N LEU A 51 -12.17 -0.07 -8.44
CA LEU A 51 -12.43 -0.34 -9.85
C LEU A 51 -11.64 0.57 -10.80
N ARG A 52 -11.34 1.80 -10.40
CA ARG A 52 -10.43 2.68 -11.15
C ARG A 52 -9.04 2.05 -11.23
N VAL A 53 -8.43 1.68 -10.10
CA VAL A 53 -7.06 1.16 -10.11
C VAL A 53 -6.96 -0.19 -10.83
N ARG A 54 -7.97 -1.06 -10.70
CA ARG A 54 -8.03 -2.36 -11.39
C ARG A 54 -7.99 -2.25 -12.90
N ARG A 55 -8.58 -1.19 -13.47
CA ARG A 55 -8.49 -0.93 -14.91
C ARG A 55 -7.08 -0.52 -15.32
N ILE A 56 -6.42 0.30 -14.50
CA ILE A 56 -5.07 0.83 -14.78
C ILE A 56 -4.02 -0.28 -14.64
N PHE A 57 -3.97 -1.01 -13.51
CA PHE A 57 -2.97 -2.06 -13.36
C PHE A 57 -3.16 -3.19 -14.37
N ARG A 58 -4.38 -3.43 -14.88
CA ARG A 58 -4.60 -4.40 -15.95
C ARG A 58 -3.88 -4.00 -17.24
N GLN A 59 -3.91 -2.70 -17.58
CA GLN A 59 -3.16 -2.17 -18.72
C GLN A 59 -1.66 -2.24 -18.44
N PHE A 60 -1.23 -1.79 -17.26
CA PHE A 60 0.17 -1.85 -16.85
C PHE A 60 0.74 -3.28 -16.93
N ASN A 61 0.03 -4.27 -16.41
CA ASN A 61 0.47 -5.67 -16.38
C ASN A 61 0.48 -6.35 -17.76
N LEU A 62 -0.23 -5.77 -18.75
CA LEU A 62 -0.27 -6.27 -20.13
C LEU A 62 0.59 -5.44 -21.09
N SER A 63 1.21 -4.36 -20.61
CA SER A 63 2.06 -3.50 -21.44
C SER A 63 3.31 -4.24 -21.90
N GLU A 64 3.74 -3.97 -23.13
CA GLU A 64 4.87 -4.64 -23.74
C GLU A 64 6.19 -4.19 -23.10
N THR A 65 7.16 -5.10 -23.06
CA THR A 65 8.54 -4.71 -22.77
C THR A 65 9.05 -3.88 -23.95
N PRO A 66 9.73 -2.75 -23.72
CA PRO A 66 10.29 -1.95 -24.79
C PRO A 66 11.11 -2.81 -25.77
N ALA A 67 10.94 -2.56 -27.07
CA ALA A 67 11.62 -3.31 -28.12
C ALA A 67 13.08 -2.89 -28.31
N ASP A 68 13.45 -1.73 -27.78
CA ASP A 68 14.84 -1.35 -27.58
C ASP A 68 15.38 -2.03 -26.31
N ASP A 69 16.67 -2.35 -26.28
CA ASP A 69 17.37 -2.85 -25.07
C ASP A 69 17.48 -1.75 -23.97
N ALA A 70 16.57 -0.77 -23.99
CA ALA A 70 16.49 0.32 -23.04
C ALA A 70 16.04 -0.22 -21.68
N VAL A 71 16.86 0.04 -20.67
CA VAL A 71 16.56 -0.31 -19.29
C VAL A 71 15.54 0.69 -18.74
N GLY A 72 14.38 0.21 -18.31
CA GLY A 72 13.39 1.03 -17.62
C GLY A 72 11.95 0.54 -17.76
N MET A 73 11.00 1.35 -17.28
CA MET A 73 9.58 1.11 -17.51
C MET A 73 9.14 1.50 -18.94
N GLY A 74 9.87 2.39 -19.63
CA GLY A 74 9.39 3.01 -20.86
C GLY A 74 8.25 4.01 -20.61
N VAL A 75 7.88 4.77 -21.64
CA VAL A 75 6.94 5.90 -21.52
C VAL A 75 5.54 5.44 -21.10
N GLU A 76 5.03 4.36 -21.69
CA GLU A 76 3.67 3.87 -21.40
C GLU A 76 3.53 3.40 -19.94
N ARG A 77 4.37 2.47 -19.47
CA ARG A 77 4.30 1.98 -18.08
C ARG A 77 4.55 3.10 -17.09
N ARG A 78 5.48 4.02 -17.37
CA ARG A 78 5.75 5.17 -16.49
C ARG A 78 4.51 6.02 -16.31
N ARG A 79 3.81 6.35 -17.40
CA ARG A 79 2.55 7.08 -17.37
C ARG A 79 1.45 6.31 -16.63
N LEU A 80 1.24 5.05 -16.98
CA LEU A 80 0.22 4.19 -16.35
C LEU A 80 0.46 4.05 -14.83
N PHE A 81 1.71 3.98 -14.41
CA PHE A 81 2.07 3.88 -13.01
C PHE A 81 1.88 5.20 -12.26
N ALA A 82 2.22 6.34 -12.87
CA ALA A 82 1.89 7.65 -12.30
C ALA A 82 0.36 7.84 -12.17
N ASP A 83 -0.40 7.46 -13.21
CA ASP A 83 -1.86 7.43 -13.17
C ASP A 83 -2.33 6.49 -12.04
N LEU A 84 -1.79 5.29 -11.89
CA LEU A 84 -2.13 4.36 -10.81
C LEU A 84 -2.00 5.04 -9.43
N LEU A 85 -0.87 5.69 -9.17
CA LEU A 85 -0.58 6.42 -7.93
C LEU A 85 -1.39 7.74 -7.78
N GLY A 86 -2.01 8.22 -8.86
CA GLY A 86 -2.76 9.48 -8.85
C GLY A 86 -1.86 10.72 -8.77
N ILE A 87 -0.62 10.63 -9.23
CA ILE A 87 0.34 11.74 -9.27
C ILE A 87 0.64 12.15 -10.72
N LYS A 88 1.28 13.31 -10.91
CA LYS A 88 1.81 13.66 -12.23
C LYS A 88 3.07 12.83 -12.50
N GLU A 89 3.27 12.44 -13.74
CA GLU A 89 4.49 11.71 -14.15
C GLU A 89 5.78 12.48 -13.85
N SER A 90 5.72 13.82 -13.88
CA SER A 90 6.81 14.73 -13.52
C SER A 90 7.20 14.67 -12.04
N ASP A 91 6.30 14.24 -11.17
CA ASP A 91 6.51 14.20 -9.72
C ASP A 91 7.12 12.86 -9.29
N MET A 92 7.11 11.85 -10.18
CA MET A 92 7.73 10.55 -9.94
C MET A 92 9.24 10.63 -10.12
N ALA A 93 10.01 10.03 -9.22
CA ALA A 93 11.46 10.01 -9.31
C ALA A 93 11.97 9.40 -10.63
N GLN A 94 13.19 9.76 -11.01
CA GLN A 94 13.80 9.29 -12.25
C GLN A 94 13.98 7.77 -12.24
N ASN A 95 14.48 7.21 -11.14
CA ASN A 95 14.76 5.77 -11.02
C ASN A 95 13.65 5.05 -10.23
N VAL A 96 12.45 5.05 -10.81
CA VAL A 96 11.37 4.13 -10.39
C VAL A 96 11.29 3.03 -11.43
N PHE A 97 11.35 1.79 -10.97
CA PHE A 97 11.23 0.62 -11.82
C PHE A 97 10.29 -0.39 -11.15
N VAL A 98 9.24 -0.76 -11.86
CA VAL A 98 8.25 -1.73 -11.38
C VAL A 98 8.06 -2.82 -12.42
N GLU A 99 8.42 -4.04 -12.04
CA GLU A 99 8.23 -5.22 -12.87
C GLU A 99 6.75 -5.67 -12.85
N PRO A 100 6.10 -5.84 -14.02
CA PRO A 100 4.78 -6.42 -14.08
C PRO A 100 4.83 -7.95 -13.85
N PRO A 101 3.81 -8.56 -13.21
CA PRO A 101 2.59 -7.89 -12.78
C PRO A 101 2.75 -7.19 -11.41
N PHE A 102 2.06 -6.07 -11.25
CA PHE A 102 1.90 -5.32 -10.02
C PHE A 102 0.41 -5.22 -9.65
N TRP A 103 0.10 -5.27 -8.36
CA TRP A 103 -1.27 -5.28 -7.85
C TRP A 103 -1.43 -4.32 -6.68
N CYS A 104 -2.53 -3.56 -6.66
CA CYS A 104 -2.90 -2.75 -5.50
C CYS A 104 -4.42 -2.56 -5.38
N ASP A 105 -4.88 -2.04 -4.24
CA ASP A 105 -6.31 -1.80 -3.99
C ASP A 105 -6.76 -0.41 -4.48
N TYR A 106 -6.03 0.65 -4.13
CA TYR A 106 -6.40 2.03 -4.45
C TYR A 106 -5.33 2.75 -5.29
N GLY A 107 -4.06 2.41 -5.11
CA GLY A 107 -2.90 3.03 -5.72
C GLY A 107 -2.57 4.41 -5.11
N THR A 108 -3.58 5.24 -4.88
CA THR A 108 -3.43 6.61 -4.37
C THR A 108 -2.97 6.71 -2.92
N ASN A 109 -3.00 5.61 -2.17
CA ASN A 109 -2.51 5.59 -0.79
C ASN A 109 -1.04 5.11 -0.71
N ILE A 110 -0.43 4.78 -1.85
CA ILE A 110 0.98 4.42 -1.97
C ILE A 110 1.78 5.71 -2.20
N ARG A 111 2.65 6.05 -1.25
CA ARG A 111 3.53 7.20 -1.34
C ARG A 111 4.98 6.76 -1.55
N LEU A 112 5.53 7.11 -2.70
CA LEU A 112 6.96 6.95 -2.98
C LEU A 112 7.70 8.22 -2.57
N GLU A 113 8.76 8.10 -1.78
CA GLU A 113 9.57 9.23 -1.34
C GLU A 113 10.83 9.45 -2.21
N GLY A 114 11.02 8.62 -3.24
CA GLY A 114 12.16 8.74 -4.15
C GLY A 114 12.27 7.55 -5.09
N ASN A 115 13.51 7.10 -5.31
CA ASN A 115 13.82 5.97 -6.16
C ASN A 115 13.30 4.67 -5.55
N TRP A 116 12.86 3.74 -6.38
CA TRP A 116 12.33 2.46 -5.92
C TRP A 116 12.48 1.41 -7.01
N TYR A 117 12.97 0.23 -6.62
CA TYR A 117 12.94 -0.96 -7.46
C TYR A 117 11.94 -1.96 -6.89
N CYS A 118 10.98 -2.36 -7.71
CA CYS A 118 9.92 -3.28 -7.38
C CYS A 118 9.96 -4.47 -8.35
N ASN A 119 10.26 -5.65 -7.83
CA ASN A 119 10.38 -6.85 -8.65
C ASN A 119 9.01 -7.53 -8.84
N PHE A 120 9.00 -8.57 -9.67
CA PHE A 120 7.81 -9.25 -10.18
C PHE A 120 6.80 -9.58 -9.10
N ASN A 121 5.53 -9.44 -9.44
CA ASN A 121 4.42 -10.04 -8.70
C ASN A 121 4.21 -9.43 -7.31
N THR A 122 4.55 -8.15 -7.14
CA THR A 122 4.30 -7.41 -5.89
C THR A 122 2.82 -7.08 -5.72
N THR A 123 2.28 -7.24 -4.50
CA THR A 123 0.90 -6.84 -4.14
C THR A 123 0.91 -5.88 -2.95
N ILE A 124 0.25 -4.73 -3.09
CA ILE A 124 0.11 -3.72 -2.04
C ILE A 124 -1.37 -3.44 -1.78
N LEU A 125 -1.94 -3.97 -0.69
CA LEU A 125 -3.30 -3.63 -0.25
C LEU A 125 -3.27 -2.32 0.55
N ASP A 126 -3.26 -1.19 -0.17
CA ASP A 126 -3.12 0.16 0.34
C ASP A 126 -4.43 0.74 0.88
N CYS A 127 -5.15 0.02 1.75
CA CYS A 127 -6.34 0.55 2.43
C CYS A 127 -6.00 1.71 3.38
N ALA A 128 -4.77 1.77 3.89
CA ALA A 128 -4.21 2.92 4.60
C ALA A 128 -2.92 3.38 3.89
N GLU A 129 -2.30 4.46 4.38
CA GLU A 129 -1.06 4.98 3.81
C GLU A 129 0.05 3.91 3.81
N VAL A 130 0.65 3.70 2.64
CA VAL A 130 1.83 2.86 2.47
C VAL A 130 2.97 3.76 2.00
N VAL A 131 3.93 4.02 2.87
CA VAL A 131 5.09 4.87 2.58
C VAL A 131 6.29 3.99 2.22
N ILE A 132 6.84 4.22 1.04
CA ILE A 132 8.06 3.57 0.55
C ILE A 132 9.14 4.63 0.44
N GLY A 133 10.16 4.53 1.30
CA GLY A 133 11.30 5.43 1.31
C GLY A 133 12.11 5.38 0.03
N ASP A 134 12.91 6.42 -0.18
CA ASP A 134 13.87 6.49 -1.29
C ASP A 134 14.89 5.33 -1.26
N GLY A 135 15.35 4.88 -2.42
CA GLY A 135 16.34 3.80 -2.56
C GLY A 135 15.90 2.42 -2.07
N VAL A 136 14.60 2.21 -1.79
CA VAL A 136 14.10 0.90 -1.36
C VAL A 136 14.13 -0.09 -2.52
N LEU A 137 14.48 -1.34 -2.22
CA LEU A 137 14.50 -2.44 -3.17
C LEU A 137 13.59 -3.57 -2.69
N PHE A 138 12.69 -4.06 -3.55
CA PHE A 138 11.90 -5.26 -3.29
C PHE A 138 12.40 -6.43 -4.14
N GLY A 139 12.48 -7.60 -3.55
CA GLY A 139 12.54 -8.88 -4.24
C GLY A 139 11.17 -9.25 -4.85
N PRO A 140 11.08 -10.38 -5.57
CA PRO A 140 9.83 -10.81 -6.20
C PRO A 140 8.83 -11.32 -5.16
N ASN A 141 7.53 -11.21 -5.46
CA ASN A 141 6.44 -11.63 -4.58
C ASN A 141 6.48 -10.94 -3.20
N VAL A 142 6.88 -9.67 -3.13
CA VAL A 142 6.72 -8.89 -1.89
C VAL A 142 5.26 -8.48 -1.74
N HIS A 143 4.75 -8.65 -0.53
CA HIS A 143 3.35 -8.37 -0.22
C HIS A 143 3.24 -7.38 0.95
N LEU A 144 2.56 -6.25 0.73
CA LEU A 144 2.26 -5.27 1.78
C LEU A 144 0.75 -5.28 2.03
N TYR A 145 0.31 -5.63 3.23
CA TYR A 145 -1.11 -5.75 3.57
C TYR A 145 -1.51 -4.69 4.58
N GLY A 146 -1.88 -3.49 4.11
CA GLY A 146 -2.38 -2.40 4.95
C GLY A 146 -3.82 -2.63 5.41
N GLY A 147 -4.65 -3.27 4.58
CA GLY A 147 -5.98 -3.75 4.94
C GLY A 147 -5.95 -5.00 5.83
N THR A 148 -6.89 -5.10 6.75
CA THR A 148 -7.00 -6.19 7.74
C THR A 148 -8.43 -6.32 8.31
N HIS A 149 -8.66 -7.34 9.14
CA HIS A 149 -9.87 -7.49 9.94
C HIS A 149 -9.50 -7.61 11.41
N THR A 150 -10.43 -7.19 12.29
CA THR A 150 -10.26 -7.48 13.71
C THR A 150 -10.41 -8.97 13.98
N THR A 151 -9.75 -9.44 15.05
CA THR A 151 -9.91 -10.81 15.53
C THR A 151 -11.31 -11.03 16.13
N ALA A 152 -11.97 -9.95 16.58
CA ALA A 152 -13.33 -9.97 17.07
C ALA A 152 -14.34 -10.40 15.99
N VAL A 153 -15.05 -11.49 16.26
CA VAL A 153 -16.04 -12.07 15.34
C VAL A 153 -17.17 -11.10 14.95
N PRO A 154 -17.75 -10.30 15.88
CA PRO A 154 -18.90 -9.46 15.53
C PRO A 154 -18.62 -8.44 14.42
N GLU A 155 -17.44 -7.82 14.44
CA GLU A 155 -17.05 -6.83 13.43
C GLU A 155 -16.83 -7.46 12.05
N ARG A 156 -16.21 -8.65 12.01
CA ARG A 156 -16.03 -9.41 10.78
C ARG A 156 -17.36 -9.91 10.20
N VAL A 157 -18.30 -10.34 11.06
CA VAL A 157 -19.64 -10.76 10.64
C VAL A 157 -20.46 -9.58 10.12
N ALA A 158 -20.24 -8.38 10.65
CA ALA A 158 -20.83 -7.15 10.12
C ALA A 158 -20.25 -6.74 8.74
N GLY A 159 -19.26 -7.47 8.23
CA GLY A 159 -18.60 -7.17 6.95
C GLY A 159 -17.64 -5.98 7.01
N LEU A 160 -17.27 -5.54 8.21
CA LEU A 160 -16.39 -4.39 8.38
C LEU A 160 -14.91 -4.79 8.28
N GLU A 161 -14.14 -3.87 7.73
CA GLU A 161 -12.69 -3.94 7.60
C GLU A 161 -12.01 -2.88 8.46
N ARG A 162 -10.69 -3.06 8.68
CA ARG A 162 -9.80 -2.04 9.24
C ARG A 162 -8.54 -1.92 8.40
N ALA A 163 -7.81 -0.83 8.59
CA ALA A 163 -6.53 -0.63 7.93
C ALA A 163 -5.55 0.08 8.85
N LEU A 164 -4.27 -0.20 8.71
CA LEU A 164 -3.20 0.51 9.42
C LEU A 164 -2.05 0.79 8.44
N PRO A 165 -1.36 1.93 8.60
CA PRO A 165 -0.32 2.33 7.68
C PRO A 165 0.87 1.36 7.71
N ILE A 166 1.61 1.29 6.60
CA ILE A 166 2.88 0.58 6.50
C ILE A 166 3.94 1.59 6.11
N ILE A 167 5.08 1.59 6.79
CA ILE A 167 6.19 2.51 6.51
C ILE A 167 7.46 1.70 6.29
N ILE A 168 8.11 1.89 5.14
CA ILE A 168 9.41 1.28 4.83
C ILE A 168 10.44 2.39 4.70
N GLY A 169 11.40 2.42 5.63
CA GLY A 169 12.44 3.42 5.67
C GLY A 169 13.39 3.35 4.47
N ARG A 170 13.99 4.50 4.15
CA ARG A 170 14.99 4.67 3.08
C ARG A 170 16.06 3.58 3.10
N ASP A 171 16.59 3.24 1.93
CA ASP A 171 17.77 2.38 1.74
C ASP A 171 17.55 0.95 2.27
N SER A 172 16.30 0.51 2.37
CA SER A 172 15.96 -0.83 2.84
C SER A 172 15.82 -1.83 1.70
N TRP A 173 16.17 -3.09 1.97
CA TRP A 173 15.94 -4.20 1.05
C TRP A 173 14.95 -5.20 1.64
N ILE A 174 13.88 -5.47 0.90
CA ILE A 174 12.87 -6.47 1.26
C ILE A 174 13.07 -7.68 0.36
N GLY A 175 13.41 -8.83 0.95
CA GLY A 175 13.62 -10.08 0.23
C GLY A 175 12.35 -10.61 -0.45
N GLY A 176 12.51 -11.57 -1.36
CA GLY A 176 11.38 -12.16 -2.06
C GLY A 176 10.47 -12.98 -1.14
N ASN A 177 9.18 -13.09 -1.49
CA ASN A 177 8.13 -13.75 -0.70
C ASN A 177 7.88 -13.15 0.70
N VAL A 178 8.44 -11.98 1.03
CA VAL A 178 8.20 -11.32 2.30
C VAL A 178 6.81 -10.70 2.33
N SER A 179 6.09 -10.91 3.44
CA SER A 179 4.79 -10.29 3.70
C SER A 179 4.87 -9.34 4.90
N ILE A 180 4.52 -8.07 4.71
CA ILE A 180 4.54 -7.01 5.74
C ILE A 180 3.10 -6.62 6.07
N MET A 181 2.75 -6.72 7.36
CA MET A 181 1.38 -6.55 7.84
C MET A 181 1.04 -5.12 8.21
N ALA A 182 -0.25 -4.82 8.27
CA ALA A 182 -0.82 -3.54 8.68
C ALA A 182 -0.21 -3.04 10.00
N GLY A 183 0.26 -1.79 10.02
CA GLY A 183 0.84 -1.13 11.18
C GLY A 183 2.34 -1.37 11.38
N VAL A 184 3.01 -2.09 10.47
CA VAL A 184 4.46 -2.33 10.55
C VAL A 184 5.23 -1.13 10.01
N THR A 185 6.24 -0.71 10.79
CA THR A 185 7.27 0.24 10.36
C THR A 185 8.62 -0.47 10.30
N ILE A 186 9.23 -0.48 9.12
CA ILE A 186 10.60 -0.92 8.88
C ILE A 186 11.51 0.32 8.93
N GLY A 187 12.56 0.25 9.74
CA GLY A 187 13.53 1.32 9.90
C GLY A 187 14.34 1.59 8.63
N ARG A 188 15.09 2.69 8.64
CA ARG A 188 16.06 3.03 7.57
C ARG A 188 17.17 1.99 7.51
N GLY A 189 17.57 1.61 6.29
CA GLY A 189 18.71 0.73 6.04
C GLY A 189 18.49 -0.72 6.46
N CYS A 190 17.25 -1.12 6.71
CA CYS A 190 16.95 -2.48 7.15
C CYS A 190 17.00 -3.46 5.98
N THR A 191 17.46 -4.69 6.26
CA THR A 191 17.31 -5.82 5.35
C THR A 191 16.33 -6.81 5.96
N VAL A 192 15.31 -7.19 5.21
CA VAL A 192 14.40 -8.29 5.55
C VAL A 192 14.72 -9.45 4.63
N GLY A 193 15.28 -10.54 5.18
CA GLY A 193 15.54 -11.76 4.41
C GLY A 193 14.25 -12.44 3.94
N ALA A 194 14.39 -13.26 2.89
CA ALA A 194 13.34 -14.16 2.41
C ALA A 194 13.10 -15.33 3.37
#